data_AF-T0Y932-F1
#
_entry.id   AF-T0Y932-F1
#
_cell.length_a   1.000
_cell.length_b   1.000
_cell.length_c   1.000
_cell.angle_alpha   90.00
_cell.angle_beta   90.00
_cell.angle_gamma   90.00
#
_symmetry.space_group_name_H-M   'P 1'
#
loop_
_entity.id
_entity.type
_entity.pdbx_description
1 polymer ?
#
loop_
_entity_poly.entity_id
_entity_poly.type
_entity_poly.pdbx_seq_one_letter_code
_entity_poly.pdbx_strand_id
1 'polypeptide(L)'
;ISRFLRANTEFHLTVAQASGNHRLVELLAPILDEMERLLHLGLRGADRSEEITHEHRRLISALEAGDSGAAVQEVLSQLHDAQAMVMRAFIGGALDSAAGAVVIA
;
A
#
# COMPACT_ATOMS: atom_id res chain seq x y z
N ILE A 1 6.35 -11.13 3.83
CA ILE A 1 5.51 -10.11 3.16
C ILE A 1 4.07 -10.09 3.66
N SER A 2 3.32 -11.21 3.71
CA SER A 2 1.90 -11.20 4.11
C SER A 2 1.63 -10.65 5.50
N ARG A 3 2.44 -11.04 6.50
CA ARG A 3 2.35 -10.48 7.86
C ARG A 3 2.52 -8.96 7.89
N PHE A 4 3.41 -8.44 7.04
CA PHE A 4 3.69 -7.02 6.94
C PHE A 4 2.53 -6.27 6.28
N LEU A 5 1.98 -6.80 5.19
CA LEU A 5 0.84 -6.18 4.49
C LEU A 5 -0.43 -6.18 5.34
N ARG A 6 -0.69 -7.24 6.10
CA ARG A 6 -1.76 -7.25 7.09
C ARG A 6 -1.55 -6.18 8.18
N ALA A 7 -0.31 -6.02 8.66
CA ALA A 7 0.01 -4.99 9.63
C ALA A 7 -0.17 -3.57 9.08
N ASN A 8 0.09 -3.34 7.79
CA ASN A 8 -0.20 -2.09 7.09
C ASN A 8 -1.71 -1.78 7.09
N THR A 9 -2.54 -2.76 6.73
CA THR A 9 -4.01 -2.65 6.80
C THR A 9 -4.49 -2.32 8.22
N GLU A 10 -4.02 -3.06 9.21
CA GLU A 10 -4.33 -2.84 10.63
C GLU A 10 -3.89 -1.45 11.10
N PHE A 11 -2.72 -0.98 10.68
CA PHE A 11 -2.20 0.35 11.01
C PHE A 11 -3.11 1.46 10.49
N HIS A 12 -3.45 1.47 9.19
CA HIS A 12 -4.32 2.51 8.63
C HIS A 12 -5.74 2.47 9.22
N LEU A 13 -6.27 1.27 9.50
CA LEU A 13 -7.54 1.12 10.21
C LEU A 13 -7.48 1.70 11.63
N THR A 14 -6.37 1.51 12.35
CA THR A 14 -6.17 2.07 13.69
C THR A 14 -6.17 3.60 13.65
N VAL A 15 -5.50 4.20 12.66
CA VAL A 15 -5.51 5.66 12.46
C VAL A 15 -6.93 6.16 12.16
N ALA A 16 -7.68 5.46 11.31
CA ALA A 16 -9.08 5.81 11.03
C ALA A 16 -9.97 5.71 12.28
N GLN A 17 -9.78 4.67 13.11
CA GLN A 17 -10.51 4.50 14.37
C GLN A 17 -10.23 5.64 15.36
N ALA A 18 -9.01 6.15 15.40
CA ALA A 18 -8.63 7.28 16.25
C ALA A 18 -9.40 8.57 15.93
N SER A 19 -10.00 8.69 14.74
CA SER A 19 -10.87 9.83 14.40
C SER A 19 -12.22 9.82 15.14
N GLY A 20 -12.62 8.69 15.74
CA GLY A 20 -13.94 8.50 16.34
C GLY A 20 -15.08 8.37 15.32
N ASN A 21 -14.79 8.42 14.02
CA ASN A 21 -15.80 8.31 12.97
C ASN A 21 -16.00 6.84 12.55
N HIS A 22 -16.99 6.17 13.14
CA HIS A 22 -17.28 4.77 12.81
C HIS A 22 -17.61 4.56 11.34
N ARG A 23 -18.35 5.50 10.73
CA ARG A 23 -18.73 5.42 9.32
C ARG A 23 -17.52 5.44 8.39
N LEU A 24 -16.48 6.20 8.74
CA LEU A 24 -15.21 6.22 8.00
C LEU A 24 -14.54 4.84 8.03
N VAL A 25 -14.49 4.21 9.20
CA VAL A 25 -13.88 2.87 9.38
C VAL A 25 -14.61 1.82 8.53
N GLU A 26 -15.95 1.83 8.55
CA GLU A 26 -16.78 0.92 7.72
C GLU A 26 -16.50 1.06 6.22
N LEU A 27 -16.27 2.29 5.75
CA LEU A 27 -15.99 2.56 4.34
C LEU A 27 -14.54 2.20 3.97
N LEU A 28 -13.58 2.42 4.87
CA LEU A 28 -12.16 2.17 4.61
C LEU A 28 -11.77 0.69 4.69
N ALA A 29 -12.37 -0.08 5.59
CA ALA A 29 -12.02 -1.49 5.79
C ALA A 29 -12.02 -2.33 4.49
N PRO A 30 -13.08 -2.35 3.67
CA PRO A 30 -13.07 -3.12 2.43
C PRO A 30 -12.10 -2.56 1.38
N ILE A 31 -11.83 -1.26 1.39
CA ILE A 31 -10.88 -0.63 0.46
C ILE A 31 -9.45 -1.06 0.79
N LEU A 32 -9.08 -1.01 2.08
CA LEU A 32 -7.75 -1.42 2.53
C LEU A 32 -7.51 -2.92 2.30
N ASP A 33 -8.54 -3.76 2.45
CA ASP A 33 -8.48 -5.19 2.13
C ASP A 33 -8.23 -5.46 0.63
N GLU A 34 -8.85 -4.69 -0.27
CA GLU A 34 -8.54 -4.75 -1.71
C GLU A 34 -7.13 -4.23 -2.01
N MET A 35 -6.71 -3.13 -1.36
CA MET A 35 -5.35 -2.62 -1.52
C MET A 35 -4.30 -3.63 -1.06
N GLU A 36 -4.54 -4.37 0.03
CA GLU A 36 -3.65 -5.43 0.50
C GLU A 36 -3.41 -6.49 -0.59
N ARG A 37 -4.47 -6.90 -1.30
CA ARG A 37 -4.35 -7.85 -2.43
C ARG A 37 -3.54 -7.28 -3.58
N LEU A 38 -3.73 -6.00 -3.91
CA LEU A 38 -2.95 -5.32 -4.96
C LEU A 38 -1.48 -5.18 -4.58
N LEU A 39 -1.17 -4.83 -3.33
CA LEU A 39 0.20 -4.77 -2.82
C LEU A 39 0.86 -6.15 -2.83
N HIS A 40 0.08 -7.20 -2.54
CA HIS A 40 0.52 -8.58 -2.67
C HIS A 40 0.95 -8.96 -4.09
N LEU A 41 0.37 -8.32 -5.12
CA LEU A 41 0.80 -8.45 -6.52
C LEU A 41 2.01 -7.56 -6.80
N GLY A 42 1.97 -6.29 -6.40
CA GLY A 42 3.02 -5.30 -6.64
C GLY A 42 4.38 -5.65 -6.06
N LEU A 43 4.40 -6.40 -4.95
CA LEU A 43 5.63 -6.81 -4.26
C LEU A 43 6.12 -8.21 -4.67
N ARG A 44 5.47 -8.87 -5.64
CA ARG A 44 6.00 -10.12 -6.20
C ARG A 44 7.23 -9.77 -7.05
N GLY A 45 8.41 -10.09 -6.55
CA GLY A 45 9.67 -9.98 -7.30
C GLY A 45 10.52 -8.74 -7.02
N ALA A 46 10.07 -7.81 -6.16
CA ALA A 46 10.87 -6.67 -5.71
C ALA A 46 10.98 -6.67 -4.18
N ASP A 47 12.21 -6.70 -3.64
CA ASP A 47 12.42 -6.46 -2.21
C ASP A 47 12.40 -4.95 -1.94
N ARG A 48 11.27 -4.48 -1.42
CA ARG A 48 11.01 -3.08 -1.10
C ARG A 48 10.74 -2.85 0.38
N SER A 49 11.09 -3.83 1.20
CA SER A 49 10.74 -3.86 2.61
C SER A 49 11.29 -2.67 3.41
N GLU A 50 12.49 -2.19 3.07
CA GLU A 50 13.09 -1.01 3.70
C GLU A 50 12.35 0.29 3.35
N GLU A 51 12.08 0.54 2.06
CA GLU A 51 11.37 1.75 1.59
C GLU A 51 10.02 1.91 2.29
N ILE A 52 9.21 0.84 2.33
CA ILE A 52 7.88 0.88 2.95
C ILE A 52 8.00 1.07 4.48
N THR A 53 9.02 0.51 5.12
CA THR A 53 9.25 0.73 6.55
C THR A 53 9.63 2.19 6.83
N HIS A 54 10.42 2.82 5.97
CA HIS A 54 10.80 4.23 6.10
C HIS A 54 9.59 5.17 5.90
N GLU A 55 8.73 4.87 4.93
CA GLU A 55 7.47 5.58 4.70
C GLU A 55 6.58 5.58 5.95
N HIS A 56 6.34 4.41 6.56
CA HIS A 56 5.50 4.30 7.76
C HIS A 56 6.05 5.11 8.94
N ARG A 57 7.37 5.17 9.11
CA ARG A 57 7.98 5.99 10.18
C ARG A 57 7.67 7.47 10.00
N ARG A 58 7.71 7.99 8.77
CA ARG A 58 7.39 9.40 8.50
C ARG A 58 5.94 9.73 8.84
N LEU A 59 5.01 8.84 8.50
CA LEU A 59 3.61 9.02 8.84
C LEU A 59 3.38 8.97 10.36
N ILE A 60 4.01 8.02 11.06
CA ILE A 60 3.95 7.95 12.52
C ILE A 60 4.48 9.24 13.15
N SER A 61 5.64 9.74 12.71
CA SER A 61 6.20 10.99 13.24
C SER A 61 5.30 12.20 13.01
N ALA A 62 4.63 12.30 11.85
CA ALA A 62 3.67 13.36 11.59
C ALA A 62 2.45 13.28 12.51
N LEU A 63 1.93 12.06 12.75
CA LEU A 63 0.82 11.81 13.67
C LEU A 63 1.21 12.13 15.13
N GLU A 64 2.40 11.72 15.58
CA GLU A 64 2.92 12.02 16.93
C GLU A 64 3.11 13.52 17.16
N ALA A 65 3.52 14.25 16.12
CA ALA A 65 3.66 15.71 16.17
C ALA A 65 2.31 16.45 16.09
N GLY A 66 1.20 15.76 15.81
CA GLY A 66 -0.11 16.38 15.55
C GLY A 66 -0.17 17.20 14.26
N ASP A 67 0.77 16.99 13.34
CA ASP A 67 0.83 17.70 12.06
C ASP A 67 -0.03 16.97 11.02
N SER A 68 -1.32 17.36 10.97
CA SER A 68 -2.26 16.80 10.01
C SER A 68 -1.86 17.09 8.55
N GLY A 69 -1.19 18.22 8.30
CA GLY A 69 -0.75 18.59 6.95
C GLY A 69 0.32 17.63 6.45
N ALA A 70 1.36 17.40 7.27
CA ALA A 70 2.41 16.45 6.97
C ALA A 70 1.87 15.00 6.86
N ALA A 71 0.94 14.60 7.73
CA ALA A 71 0.34 13.27 7.68
C ALA A 71 -0.41 13.03 6.36
N VAL A 72 -1.18 14.02 5.88
CA VAL A 72 -1.88 13.93 4.58
C VAL A 72 -0.89 13.84 3.42
N GLN A 73 0.17 14.65 3.42
CA GLN A 73 1.19 14.60 2.36
C GLN A 73 1.87 13.24 2.31
N GLU A 74 2.22 12.67 3.46
CA GLU A 74 2.88 11.37 3.52
C GLU A 74 1.96 10.25 3.01
N VAL A 75 0.69 10.22 3.42
CA VAL A 75 -0.29 9.24 2.91
C VAL A 75 -0.45 9.35 1.38
N LEU A 76 -0.52 10.57 0.84
CA LEU A 76 -0.63 10.77 -0.61
C LEU A 76 0.61 10.28 -1.36
N SER A 77 1.81 10.52 -0.82
CA SER A 77 3.05 9.98 -1.40
C SER A 77 3.03 8.45 -1.42
N GLN A 78 2.72 7.84 -0.27
CA GLN A 78 2.62 6.38 -0.13
C GLN A 78 1.62 5.77 -1.13
N LEU A 79 0.46 6.41 -1.32
CA LEU A 79 -0.53 5.98 -2.31
C LEU A 79 0.00 6.04 -3.74
N HIS A 80 0.71 7.11 -4.12
CA HIS A 80 1.31 7.22 -5.45
C HIS A 80 2.41 6.18 -5.67
N ASP A 81 3.26 5.95 -4.67
CA ASP A 81 4.34 4.96 -4.74
C ASP A 81 3.81 3.53 -4.83
N ALA A 82 2.77 3.21 -4.06
CA ALA A 82 2.03 1.96 -4.13
C ALA A 82 1.36 1.77 -5.50
N GLN A 83 0.68 2.81 -6.02
CA GLN A 83 0.04 2.75 -7.33
C GLN A 83 1.07 2.49 -8.43
N ALA A 84 2.18 3.23 -8.45
CA ALA A 84 3.23 3.07 -9.45
C ALA A 84 3.85 1.66 -9.39
N MET A 85 4.05 1.13 -8.18
CA MET A 85 4.54 -0.24 -7.96
C MET A 85 3.59 -1.29 -8.54
N VAL A 86 2.30 -1.20 -8.20
CA VAL A 86 1.28 -2.13 -8.67
C VAL A 86 1.17 -2.08 -10.20
N MET A 87 1.15 -0.88 -10.79
CA MET A 87 1.10 -0.71 -12.25
C MET A 87 2.32 -1.30 -12.95
N ARG A 88 3.53 -1.15 -12.38
CA ARG A 88 4.75 -1.79 -12.92
C ARG A 88 4.62 -3.31 -12.89
N ALA A 89 4.13 -3.90 -11.80
CA ALA A 89 3.94 -5.34 -11.71
C ALA A 89 2.91 -5.86 -12.72
N PHE A 90 1.80 -5.13 -12.92
CA PHE A 90 0.80 -5.47 -13.94
C PHE A 90 1.37 -5.44 -15.36
N ILE A 91 2.08 -4.37 -15.71
CA ILE A 91 2.69 -4.22 -17.05
C ILE A 91 3.77 -5.29 -17.26
N GLY A 92 4.64 -5.51 -16.27
CA GLY A 92 5.68 -6.54 -16.33
C GLY A 92 5.10 -7.94 -16.52
N GLY A 93 4.10 -8.32 -15.72
CA GLY A 93 3.44 -9.61 -15.84
C GLY A 93 2.70 -9.81 -17.18
N ALA A 94 2.15 -8.73 -17.76
CA ALA A 94 1.54 -8.78 -19.09
C ALA A 94 2.57 -9.04 -20.20
N LEU A 95 3.75 -8.42 -20.09
CA LEU A 95 4.85 -8.64 -21.05
C LEU A 95 5.43 -10.05 -20.95
N ASP A 96 5.62 -10.58 -19.73
CA ASP A 96 6.09 -11.96 -19.51
C ASP A 96 5.10 -12.99 -20.05
N SER A 97 3.79 -12.74 -19.88
CA SER A 97 2.73 -13.61 -20.40
C SER A 97 2.68 -13.62 -21.93
N ALA A 98 2.89 -12.46 -22.57
CA ALA A 98 2.96 -12.34 -24.02
C ALA A 98 4.23 -13.00 -24.60
N ALA A 99 5.38 -12.85 -23.94
CA ALA A 99 6.62 -13.53 -24.32
C ALA A 99 6.50 -15.06 -24.19
N GLY A 100 5.84 -15.56 -23.14
CA GLY A 100 5.56 -16.99 -22.98
C GLY A 100 4.64 -17.57 -24.06
N ALA A 101 3.67 -16.78 -24.55
CA ALA A 101 2.79 -17.21 -25.64
C ALA A 101 3.49 -17.32 -27.00
N VAL A 102 4.52 -16.50 -27.26
CA VAL A 102 5.31 -16.54 -28.50
C VAL A 102 6.32 -17.70 -28.52
N VAL A 103 6.79 -18.17 -27.36
CA VAL A 103 7.77 -19.27 -27.27
C VAL A 103 7.13 -20.66 -27.41
N ILE A 104 5.80 -20.77 -27.27
CA ILE A 104 5.06 -22.05 -27.36
C ILE A 104 4.40 -22.25 -28.75
N ALA A 105 4.44 -21.25 -29.64
CA ALA A 105 3.90 -21.31 -31.00
C ALA A 105 5.00 -21.54 -32.05
#